data_AF-A0A926C5F2-F1
#
_entry.id   AF-A0A926C5F2-F1
#
_cell.length_a   1.000
_cell.length_b   1.000
_cell.length_c   1.000
_cell.angle_alpha   90.00
_cell.angle_beta   90.00
_cell.angle_gamma   90.00
#
_symmetry.space_group_name_H-M   'P 1'
#
loop_
_entity.id
_entity.type
_entity.pdbx_description
1 polymer ?
#
loop_
_entity_poly.entity_id
_entity_poly.type
_entity_poly.pdbx_seq_one_letter_code
_entity_poly.pdbx_strand_id
1 'polypeptide(L)'
;MRTSPVSTAYVSRVNTPAAFSPVTWGYQINGGVYFQRWQAHLSLGQLRRWAYYTVNENRYRVEPSPADPHQLVRETQGIVENASLPIIGAGLSRVTLLAQGRYAVELGGQVSFLPTSGEQMASIRGEVARRLAVNRHVELQAGLTAEYGLTPLMSEQQQLVIHPLMIGIGLRIQPRSIK
;
A
#
# COMPACT_ATOMS: atom_id res chain seq x y z
N MET A 1 -17.13 -25.10 -26.14
CA MET A 1 -16.49 -24.04 -25.34
C MET A 1 -15.09 -23.84 -25.88
N ARG A 2 -14.79 -22.67 -26.49
CA ARG A 2 -13.43 -22.34 -26.92
C ARG A 2 -12.63 -21.97 -25.69
N THR A 3 -11.66 -22.80 -25.31
CA THR A 3 -10.59 -22.39 -24.41
C THR A 3 -9.81 -21.29 -25.10
N SER A 4 -9.95 -20.05 -24.63
CA SER A 4 -9.05 -18.98 -25.04
C SER A 4 -7.63 -19.46 -24.74
N PRO A 5 -6.69 -19.40 -25.71
CA PRO A 5 -5.30 -19.72 -25.41
C PRO A 5 -4.85 -18.77 -24.29
N VAL A 6 -4.23 -19.34 -23.27
CA VAL A 6 -3.53 -18.56 -22.24
C VAL A 6 -2.43 -17.78 -22.98
N SER A 7 -2.77 -16.58 -23.43
CA SER A 7 -1.81 -15.63 -23.99
C SER A 7 -0.80 -15.40 -22.89
N THR A 8 0.40 -15.95 -23.07
CA THR A 8 1.50 -15.79 -22.12
C THR A 8 2.03 -14.38 -22.29
N ALA A 9 1.33 -13.45 -21.66
CA ALA A 9 1.61 -12.03 -21.69
C ALA A 9 2.59 -11.74 -20.55
N TYR A 10 3.71 -11.08 -20.86
CA TYR A 10 4.77 -10.80 -19.87
C TYR A 10 4.92 -9.30 -19.67
N VAL A 11 5.07 -8.86 -18.42
CA VAL A 11 5.35 -7.46 -18.09
C VAL A 11 6.72 -7.08 -18.68
N SER A 12 6.74 -6.03 -19.51
CA SER A 12 7.97 -5.55 -20.17
C SER A 12 8.45 -4.21 -19.63
N ARG A 13 7.55 -3.42 -19.05
CA ARG A 13 7.88 -2.12 -18.45
C ARG A 13 6.92 -1.81 -17.31
N VAL A 14 7.46 -1.29 -16.21
CA VAL A 14 6.68 -0.64 -15.15
C VAL A 14 6.89 0.86 -15.31
N ASN A 15 5.81 1.62 -15.46
CA ASN A 15 5.84 3.07 -15.61
C ASN A 15 5.80 3.75 -14.23
N THR A 16 6.00 5.07 -14.22
CA THR A 16 5.94 5.88 -13.00
C THR A 16 4.61 5.69 -12.25
N PRO A 17 4.62 5.67 -10.91
CA PRO A 17 3.40 5.56 -10.13
C PRO A 17 2.45 6.74 -10.40
N ALA A 18 1.17 6.56 -10.09
CA ALA A 18 0.18 7.62 -10.19
C ALA A 18 0.61 8.83 -9.36
N ALA A 19 0.33 10.03 -9.86
CA ALA A 19 0.52 11.24 -9.08
C ALA A 19 -0.36 11.19 -7.81
N PHE A 20 0.22 11.63 -6.68
CA PHE A 20 -0.51 11.74 -5.42
C PHE A 20 -1.71 12.69 -5.58
N SER A 21 -2.93 12.17 -5.47
CA SER A 21 -4.17 12.95 -5.56
C SER A 21 -5.27 12.32 -4.69
N PRO A 22 -6.34 13.05 -4.32
CA PRO A 22 -7.40 12.50 -3.48
C PRO A 22 -8.03 11.20 -4.00
N VAL A 23 -8.05 11.00 -5.32
CA VAL A 23 -8.57 9.77 -5.95
C VAL A 23 -7.63 8.56 -5.80
N THR A 24 -6.35 8.80 -5.48
CA THR A 24 -5.36 7.75 -5.22
C THR A 24 -5.14 7.46 -3.75
N TRP A 25 -5.88 8.12 -2.85
CA TRP A 25 -5.70 7.96 -1.41
C TRP A 25 -6.46 6.74 -0.88
N GLY A 26 -5.74 5.92 -0.12
CA GLY A 26 -6.33 4.97 0.80
C GLY A 26 -6.57 5.61 2.17
N TYR A 27 -7.32 4.92 3.01
CA TYR A 27 -7.48 5.28 4.41
C TYR A 27 -7.45 4.04 5.29
N GLN A 28 -6.97 4.18 6.51
CA GLN A 28 -6.96 3.12 7.50
C GLN A 28 -7.30 3.70 8.87
N ILE A 29 -8.29 3.12 9.51
CA ILE A 29 -8.74 3.44 10.85
C ILE A 29 -8.22 2.35 11.78
N ASN A 30 -7.57 2.76 12.87
CA ASN A 30 -7.01 1.84 13.85
C ASN A 30 -7.65 2.09 15.21
N GLY A 31 -8.08 1.03 15.88
CA GLY A 31 -8.62 1.06 17.25
C GLY A 31 -7.95 0.00 18.10
N GLY A 32 -7.61 0.31 19.35
CA GLY A 32 -6.81 -0.61 20.15
C GLY A 32 -6.58 -0.20 21.58
N VAL A 33 -5.75 -1.00 22.26
CA VAL A 33 -5.36 -0.82 23.66
C VAL A 33 -3.88 -0.50 23.76
N TYR A 34 -3.55 0.41 24.67
CA TYR A 34 -2.18 0.79 24.96
C TYR A 34 -1.78 0.33 26.36
N PHE A 35 -0.68 -0.41 26.46
CA PHE A 35 -0.16 -0.94 27.70
C PHE A 35 1.37 -0.85 27.73
N GLN A 36 1.94 -0.16 28.72
CA GLN A 36 3.40 -0.11 28.95
C GLN A 36 4.24 0.15 27.69
N ARG A 37 3.84 1.12 26.85
CA ARG A 37 4.48 1.48 25.56
C ARG A 37 4.20 0.55 24.40
N TRP A 38 3.45 -0.52 24.60
CA TRP A 38 2.95 -1.36 23.52
C TRP A 38 1.52 -0.98 23.17
N GLN A 39 1.19 -1.06 21.89
CA GLN A 39 -0.15 -0.85 21.37
C GLN A 39 -0.55 -2.06 20.54
N ALA A 40 -1.56 -2.78 21.01
CA ALA A 40 -2.27 -3.76 20.22
C ALA A 40 -3.46 -3.07 19.57
N HIS A 41 -3.65 -3.25 18.25
CA HIS A 41 -4.72 -2.59 17.52
C HIS A 41 -5.33 -3.50 16.45
N LEU A 42 -6.58 -3.21 16.13
CA LEU A 42 -7.26 -3.70 14.95
C LEU A 42 -7.31 -2.57 13.92
N SER A 43 -7.18 -2.94 12.65
CA SER A 43 -7.23 -2.03 11.53
C SER A 43 -8.37 -2.37 10.60
N LEU A 44 -9.05 -1.34 10.11
CA LEU A 44 -10.06 -1.41 9.07
C LEU A 44 -9.82 -0.29 8.09
N GLY A 45 -9.89 -0.56 6.80
CA GLY A 45 -9.59 0.47 5.82
C GLY A 45 -9.72 0.02 4.39
N GLN A 46 -9.17 0.85 3.52
CA GLN A 46 -9.16 0.69 2.09
C GLN A 46 -7.81 1.14 1.56
N LEU A 47 -7.05 0.21 0.97
CA LEU A 47 -5.85 0.52 0.23
C LEU A 47 -6.22 0.86 -1.22
N ARG A 48 -5.55 1.87 -1.78
CA ARG A 48 -5.63 2.18 -3.20
C ARG A 48 -4.38 1.69 -3.89
N ARG A 49 -4.54 0.73 -4.78
CA ARG A 49 -3.46 0.20 -5.62
C ARG A 49 -3.54 0.85 -6.98
N TRP A 50 -2.44 1.51 -7.37
CA TRP A 50 -2.27 2.08 -8.69
C TRP A 50 -1.02 1.52 -9.34
N ALA A 51 -1.16 0.92 -10.51
CA ALA A 51 -0.03 0.43 -11.29
C ALA A 51 -0.21 0.75 -12.76
N TYR A 52 0.86 1.22 -13.39
CA TYR A 52 0.93 1.42 -14.84
C TYR A 52 2.01 0.49 -15.37
N TYR A 53 1.63 -0.49 -16.18
CA TYR A 53 2.61 -1.41 -16.75
C TYR A 53 2.27 -1.76 -18.19
N THR A 54 3.30 -2.07 -18.97
CA THR A 54 3.15 -2.52 -20.34
C THR A 54 3.33 -4.03 -20.38
N VAL A 55 2.40 -4.70 -21.02
CA VAL A 55 2.44 -6.14 -21.24
C VAL A 55 2.74 -6.40 -22.72
N ASN A 56 3.71 -7.28 -22.95
CA ASN A 56 4.05 -7.76 -24.28
C ASN A 56 3.17 -8.96 -24.61
N GLU A 57 2.27 -8.81 -25.59
CA GLU A 57 1.47 -9.92 -26.06
C GLU A 57 2.29 -10.86 -26.96
N ASN A 58 1.86 -12.11 -27.11
CA ASN A 58 2.40 -13.02 -28.12
C ASN A 58 1.78 -12.78 -29.52
N ARG A 59 1.57 -11.50 -29.87
CA ARG A 59 1.09 -11.06 -31.18
C ARG A 59 2.12 -10.14 -31.80
N TYR A 60 2.28 -10.26 -33.12
CA TYR A 60 3.26 -9.50 -33.88
C TYR A 60 2.54 -8.83 -35.05
N ARG A 61 2.82 -7.55 -35.26
CA ARG A 61 2.37 -6.78 -36.41
C ARG A 61 3.57 -6.40 -37.26
N VAL A 62 3.37 -6.36 -38.58
CA VAL A 62 4.41 -5.90 -39.51
C VAL A 62 4.29 -4.38 -39.60
N GLU A 63 5.36 -3.67 -39.24
CA GLU A 63 5.48 -2.22 -39.42
C GLU A 63 6.63 -1.91 -40.38
N PRO A 64 6.46 -0.93 -41.29
CA PRO A 64 7.55 -0.45 -42.11
C PRO A 64 8.51 0.40 -41.26
N SER A 65 9.82 0.11 -41.36
CA SER A 65 10.91 0.81 -40.67
C SER A 65 11.79 1.52 -41.69
N PRO A 66 12.48 2.63 -41.34
CA PRO A 66 13.33 3.37 -42.29
C PRO A 66 14.47 2.53 -42.90
N ALA A 67 14.84 1.41 -42.28
CA ALA A 67 15.90 0.52 -42.73
C ALA A 67 15.39 -0.80 -43.36
N ASP A 68 14.14 -1.20 -43.10
CA ASP A 68 13.57 -2.46 -43.58
C ASP A 68 12.05 -2.31 -43.74
N PRO A 69 11.49 -2.52 -44.95
CA PRO A 69 10.07 -2.33 -45.18
C PRO A 69 9.19 -3.30 -44.38
N HIS A 70 9.74 -4.40 -43.82
CA HIS A 70 8.96 -5.42 -43.12
C HIS A 70 9.59 -5.75 -41.75
N GLN A 71 9.42 -4.86 -40.77
CA GLN A 71 9.85 -5.13 -39.40
C GLN A 71 8.72 -5.79 -38.62
N LEU A 72 8.97 -6.98 -38.06
CA LEU A 72 8.05 -7.61 -37.11
C LEU A 72 8.18 -6.90 -35.76
N VAL A 73 7.14 -6.17 -35.36
CA VAL A 73 7.05 -5.50 -34.06
C VAL A 73 6.06 -6.24 -33.19
N ARG A 74 6.46 -6.56 -31.96
CA ARG A 74 5.59 -7.22 -30.98
C ARG A 74 4.53 -6.23 -30.49
N GLU A 75 3.28 -6.66 -30.43
CA GLU A 75 2.19 -5.86 -29.88
C GLU A 75 2.36 -5.68 -28.37
N THR A 76 2.23 -4.43 -27.92
CA THR A 76 2.33 -4.05 -26.51
C THR A 76 1.05 -3.38 -26.06
N GLN A 77 0.49 -3.83 -24.94
CA GLN A 77 -0.69 -3.23 -24.34
C GLN A 77 -0.29 -2.49 -23.04
N GLY A 78 -0.68 -1.22 -22.93
CA GLY A 78 -0.59 -0.49 -21.67
C GLY A 78 -1.76 -0.83 -20.76
N ILE A 79 -1.47 -1.27 -19.53
CA ILE A 79 -2.45 -1.58 -18.51
C ILE A 79 -2.39 -0.50 -17.43
N VAL A 80 -3.57 0.02 -17.08
CA VAL A 80 -3.78 0.91 -15.94
C VAL A 80 -4.60 0.15 -14.91
N GLU A 81 -4.00 -0.11 -13.76
CA GLU A 81 -4.67 -0.74 -12.64
C GLU A 81 -5.03 0.32 -11.61
N ASN A 82 -6.31 0.37 -11.23
CA ASN A 82 -6.84 1.18 -10.14
C ASN A 82 -7.77 0.30 -9.29
N ALA A 83 -7.18 -0.40 -8.33
CA ALA A 83 -7.90 -1.30 -7.47
C ALA A 83 -8.11 -0.67 -6.08
N SER A 84 -9.31 -0.88 -5.56
CA SER A 84 -9.67 -0.57 -4.19
C SER A 84 -9.67 -1.86 -3.38
N LEU A 85 -8.74 -1.99 -2.45
CA LEU A 85 -8.56 -3.21 -1.68
C LEU A 85 -9.02 -2.94 -0.24
N PRO A 86 -10.21 -3.40 0.17
CA PRO A 86 -10.60 -3.33 1.57
C PRO A 86 -9.63 -4.17 2.40
N ILE A 87 -9.30 -3.69 3.60
CA ILE A 87 -8.38 -4.36 4.52
C ILE A 87 -8.98 -4.48 5.91
N ILE A 88 -8.75 -5.62 6.53
CA ILE A 88 -9.05 -5.90 7.93
C ILE A 88 -7.80 -6.50 8.55
N GLY A 89 -7.27 -5.91 9.62
CA GLY A 89 -6.02 -6.40 10.19
C GLY A 89 -5.92 -6.26 11.69
N ALA A 90 -4.83 -6.80 12.20
CA ALA A 90 -4.42 -6.70 13.58
C ALA A 90 -2.92 -6.43 13.63
N GLY A 91 -2.49 -5.60 14.58
CA GLY A 91 -1.10 -5.20 14.68
C GLY A 91 -0.65 -4.99 16.12
N LEU A 92 0.66 -5.03 16.28
CA LEU A 92 1.35 -4.74 17.52
C LEU A 92 2.47 -3.76 17.22
N SER A 93 2.50 -2.67 17.99
CA SER A 93 3.52 -1.64 17.84
C SER A 93 4.03 -1.15 19.18
N ARG A 94 5.23 -0.58 19.16
CA ARG A 94 5.89 -0.01 20.34
C ARG A 94 6.11 1.48 20.13
N VAL A 95 5.67 2.26 21.11
CA VAL A 95 5.77 3.72 21.11
C VAL A 95 6.92 4.18 22.00
N THR A 96 7.81 4.99 21.46
CA THR A 96 8.91 5.64 22.17
C THR A 96 8.70 7.15 22.14
N LEU A 97 8.85 7.79 23.30
CA LEU A 97 8.72 9.23 23.44
C LEU A 97 10.10 9.88 23.35
N LEU A 98 10.24 10.87 22.47
CA LEU A 98 11.47 11.64 22.26
C LEU A 98 11.28 13.11 22.62
N ALA A 99 12.41 13.80 22.79
CA ALA A 99 12.49 15.24 23.13
C ALA A 99 11.53 15.64 24.26
N GLN A 100 11.74 15.06 25.45
CA GLN A 100 10.91 15.29 26.65
C GLN A 100 9.42 14.96 26.44
N GLY A 101 9.12 14.07 25.49
CA GLY A 101 7.75 13.66 25.18
C GLY A 101 7.01 14.57 24.22
N ARG A 102 7.70 15.46 23.48
CA ARG A 102 7.10 16.26 22.40
C ARG A 102 6.83 15.45 21.14
N TYR A 103 7.61 14.40 20.90
CA TYR A 103 7.46 13.51 19.74
C TYR A 103 7.21 12.08 20.19
N ALA A 104 6.35 11.37 19.47
CA ALA A 104 6.15 9.95 19.54
C ALA A 104 6.74 9.31 18.29
N VAL A 105 7.52 8.25 18.49
CA VAL A 105 7.97 7.37 17.42
C VAL A 105 7.36 6.01 17.67
N GLU A 106 6.65 5.48 16.69
CA GLU A 106 6.10 4.14 16.72
C GLU A 106 6.79 3.25 15.70
N LEU A 107 7.07 2.02 16.11
CA LEU A 107 7.52 0.95 15.23
C LEU A 107 6.76 -0.33 15.57
N GLY A 108 6.26 -1.03 14.57
CA GLY A 108 5.48 -2.25 14.77
C GLY A 108 5.27 -3.06 13.50
N GLY A 109 4.48 -4.11 13.64
CA GLY A 109 4.03 -4.92 12.51
C GLY A 109 2.52 -5.08 12.54
N GLN A 110 1.93 -5.30 11.37
CA GLN A 110 0.53 -5.67 11.23
C GLN A 110 0.37 -6.84 10.27
N VAL A 111 -0.67 -7.62 10.50
CA VAL A 111 -1.17 -8.64 9.58
C VAL A 111 -2.57 -8.22 9.17
N SER A 112 -2.79 -8.08 7.87
CA SER A 112 -4.04 -7.66 7.27
C SER A 112 -4.54 -8.72 6.31
N PHE A 113 -5.85 -8.90 6.25
CA PHE A 113 -6.55 -9.74 5.29
C PHE A 113 -7.25 -8.83 4.28
N LEU A 114 -7.15 -9.19 2.99
CA LEU A 114 -7.81 -8.51 1.88
C LEU A 114 -9.03 -9.35 1.45
N PRO A 115 -10.25 -9.02 1.89
CA PRO A 115 -11.43 -9.86 1.64
C PRO A 115 -11.75 -10.04 0.15
N THR A 116 -11.38 -9.08 -0.69
CA THR A 116 -11.65 -9.12 -2.13
C THR A 116 -10.77 -10.12 -2.87
N SER A 117 -9.50 -10.27 -2.48
CA SER A 117 -8.57 -11.22 -3.11
C SER A 117 -8.38 -12.50 -2.31
N GLY A 118 -8.80 -12.54 -1.04
CA GLY A 118 -8.52 -13.64 -0.13
C GLY A 118 -7.05 -13.70 0.33
N GLU A 119 -6.25 -12.68 0.02
CA GLU A 119 -4.83 -12.63 0.35
C GLU A 119 -4.61 -12.11 1.77
N GLN A 120 -3.46 -12.50 2.34
CA GLN A 120 -2.98 -11.98 3.62
C GLN A 120 -1.72 -11.15 3.38
N MET A 121 -1.68 -9.99 4.01
CA MET A 121 -0.57 -9.05 3.95
C MET A 121 0.06 -8.88 5.33
N ALA A 122 1.31 -9.32 5.49
CA ALA A 122 2.14 -8.91 6.62
C ALA A 122 2.93 -7.65 6.25
N SER A 123 2.98 -6.67 7.15
CA SER A 123 3.73 -5.43 6.94
C SER A 123 4.39 -4.91 8.21
N ILE A 124 5.43 -4.12 8.01
CA ILE A 124 6.13 -3.36 9.06
C ILE A 124 5.72 -1.90 8.92
N ARG A 125 5.37 -1.27 10.03
CA ARG A 125 4.93 0.12 10.09
C ARG A 125 5.84 0.93 10.99
N GLY A 126 6.13 2.15 10.54
CA GLY A 126 6.73 3.21 11.33
C GLY A 126 5.89 4.49 11.30
N GLU A 127 5.90 5.22 12.40
CA GLU A 127 5.25 6.53 12.52
C GLU A 127 6.12 7.47 13.34
N VAL A 128 6.24 8.72 12.89
CA VAL A 128 6.85 9.80 13.67
C VAL A 128 5.82 10.92 13.78
N ALA A 129 5.36 11.18 15.00
CA ALA A 129 4.28 12.11 15.26
C ALA A 129 4.64 13.14 16.33
N ARG A 130 4.13 14.36 16.15
CA ARG A 130 4.17 15.40 17.17
C ARG A 130 2.97 15.24 18.10
N ARG A 131 3.22 15.30 19.40
CA ARG A 131 2.19 15.22 20.44
C ARG A 131 1.67 16.62 20.75
N LEU A 132 0.37 16.79 20.67
CA LEU A 132 -0.36 18.03 20.91
C LEU A 132 -1.38 17.78 22.02
N ALA A 133 -1.19 18.46 23.16
CA ALA A 133 -2.17 18.40 24.25
C ALA A 133 -3.40 19.22 23.84
N VAL A 134 -4.51 18.53 23.56
CA VAL A 134 -5.78 19.20 23.21
C VAL A 134 -6.48 19.67 24.48
N ASN A 135 -6.52 18.82 25.52
CA ASN A 135 -7.05 19.17 26.83
C ASN A 135 -6.32 18.38 27.94
N ARG A 136 -6.85 18.42 29.17
CA ARG A 136 -6.27 17.71 30.33
C ARG A 136 -6.37 16.18 30.24
N HIS A 137 -7.26 15.64 29.40
CA HIS A 137 -7.61 14.22 29.34
C HIS A 137 -7.29 13.57 27.97
N VAL A 138 -6.98 14.36 26.96
CA VAL A 138 -6.86 13.93 25.56
C VAL A 138 -5.63 14.54 24.93
N GLU A 139 -4.91 13.71 24.19
CA GLU A 139 -3.77 14.07 23.38
C GLU A 139 -4.00 13.66 21.93
N LEU A 140 -3.67 14.58 21.02
CA LEU A 140 -3.62 14.34 19.59
C LEU A 140 -2.16 14.10 19.18
N GLN A 141 -1.92 13.10 18.36
CA GLN A 141 -0.66 12.90 17.66
C GLN A 141 -0.91 13.06 16.17
N ALA A 142 -0.09 13.90 15.52
CA ALA A 142 -0.13 14.11 14.09
C ALA A 142 1.26 13.91 13.51
N GLY A 143 1.38 13.08 12.49
CA GLY A 143 2.69 12.60 12.04
C GLY A 143 2.73 12.01 10.66
N LEU A 144 3.94 11.67 10.23
CA LEU A 144 4.17 10.90 9.02
C LEU A 144 4.18 9.42 9.38
N THR A 145 3.53 8.62 8.55
CA THR A 145 3.54 7.16 8.66
C THR A 145 4.08 6.56 7.37
N ALA A 146 4.86 5.50 7.53
CA ALA A 146 5.34 4.66 6.44
C ALA A 146 5.08 3.20 6.79
N GLU A 147 4.64 2.41 5.83
CA GLU A 147 4.39 1.00 5.98
C GLU A 147 4.91 0.24 4.76
N TYR A 148 5.58 -0.87 5.02
CA TYR A 148 6.17 -1.72 4.00
C TYR A 148 5.64 -3.15 4.12
N GLY A 149 4.99 -3.64 3.07
CA GLY A 149 4.51 -5.01 2.97
C GLY A 149 5.66 -5.99 2.75
N LEU A 150 5.78 -6.95 3.67
CA LEU A 150 6.71 -8.07 3.59
C LEU A 150 6.22 -9.19 2.68
N THR A 151 4.93 -9.16 2.34
CA THR A 151 4.25 -10.18 1.56
C THR A 151 3.92 -9.60 0.18
N PRO A 152 4.22 -10.34 -0.90
CA PRO A 152 3.87 -9.91 -2.23
C PRO A 152 2.35 -9.95 -2.42
N LEU A 153 1.79 -8.90 -2.99
CA LEU A 153 0.43 -8.90 -3.51
C LEU A 153 0.47 -9.21 -5.00
N MET A 154 -0.41 -10.11 -5.46
CA MET A 154 -0.56 -10.35 -6.89
C MET A 154 -1.54 -9.35 -7.51
N SER A 155 -1.23 -8.91 -8.73
CA SER A 155 -2.20 -8.20 -9.58
C SER A 155 -3.38 -9.14 -9.91
N GLU A 156 -4.56 -8.58 -10.20
CA GLU A 156 -5.77 -9.35 -10.52
C GLU A 156 -5.56 -10.33 -11.69
N GLN A 157 -4.64 -9.99 -12.60
CA GLN A 157 -4.28 -10.83 -13.75
C GLN A 157 -3.13 -11.81 -13.48
N GLN A 158 -2.63 -11.89 -12.24
CA GLN A 158 -1.49 -12.71 -11.79
C GLN A 158 -0.17 -12.47 -12.55
N GLN A 159 -0.05 -11.33 -13.24
CA GLN A 159 1.11 -11.01 -14.08
C GLN A 159 2.17 -10.17 -13.38
N LEU A 160 1.87 -9.60 -12.21
CA LEU A 160 2.74 -8.68 -11.48
C LEU A 160 2.74 -8.98 -9.99
N VAL A 161 3.94 -9.12 -9.43
CA VAL A 161 4.20 -9.26 -7.99
C VAL A 161 4.65 -7.91 -7.45
N ILE A 162 3.90 -7.34 -6.51
CA ILE A 162 4.17 -6.01 -5.96
C ILE A 162 4.40 -6.11 -4.45
N HIS A 163 5.47 -5.46 -3.97
CA HIS A 163 5.66 -5.21 -2.55
C HIS A 163 5.05 -3.84 -2.22
N PRO A 164 3.94 -3.77 -1.45
CA PRO A 164 3.28 -2.50 -1.21
C PRO A 164 4.12 -1.63 -0.29
N LEU A 165 4.37 -0.40 -0.71
CA LEU A 165 4.93 0.67 0.12
C LEU A 165 3.87 1.76 0.26
N MET A 166 3.50 2.06 1.50
CA MET A 166 2.52 3.07 1.85
C MET A 166 3.21 4.19 2.61
N ILE A 167 2.95 5.43 2.21
CA ILE A 167 3.43 6.63 2.91
C ILE A 167 2.23 7.57 3.05
N GLY A 168 2.06 8.14 4.24
CA GLY A 168 0.92 9.00 4.51
C GLY A 168 1.03 9.81 5.78
N ILE A 169 -0.09 10.40 6.17
CA ILE A 169 -0.23 11.19 7.39
C ILE A 169 -1.10 10.41 8.37
N GLY A 170 -0.60 10.24 9.59
CA GLY A 170 -1.30 9.62 10.70
C GLY A 170 -1.88 10.68 11.63
N LEU A 171 -3.13 10.48 12.04
CA LEU A 171 -3.77 11.19 13.15
C LEU A 171 -4.19 10.18 14.20
N ARG A 172 -3.81 10.42 15.45
CA ARG A 172 -4.14 9.56 16.58
C ARG A 172 -4.65 10.38 17.73
N ILE A 173 -5.77 9.93 18.29
CA ILE A 173 -6.33 10.50 19.51
C ILE A 173 -6.16 9.45 20.60
N GLN A 174 -5.58 9.85 21.73
CA GLN A 174 -5.41 8.96 22.88
C GLN A 174 -5.72 9.67 24.19
N PRO A 175 -6.20 8.93 25.21
CA PRO A 175 -6.31 9.46 26.56
C PRO A 175 -4.93 9.88 27.07
N ARG A 176 -4.87 11.05 27.70
CA ARG A 176 -3.68 11.49 28.39
C ARG A 176 -3.57 10.69 29.69
N SER A 177 -2.55 9.85 29.81
CA SER A 177 -2.24 9.19 31.08
C SER A 177 -1.84 10.28 32.08
N ILE A 178 -2.73 10.56 33.03
CA ILE A 178 -2.44 11.38 34.21
C ILE A 178 -1.59 10.47 35.10
N LYS A 179 -0.31 10.81 35.24
CA LYS A 179 0.54 10.27 36.29
C LYS A 179 0.30 11.02 37.58
#